data_AF-A0A0F8YSQ7-F1
#
_entry.id   AF-A0A0F8YSQ7-F1
#
_cell.length_a   1.000
_cell.length_b   1.000
_cell.length_c   1.000
_cell.angle_alpha   90.00
_cell.angle_beta   90.00
_cell.angle_gamma   90.00
#
_symmetry.space_group_name_H-M   'P 1'
#
loop_
_entity.id
_entity.type
_entity.pdbx_description
1 polymer ?
#
loop_
_entity_poly.entity_id
_entity_poly.type
_entity_poly.pdbx_seq_one_letter_code
_entity_poly.pdbx_strand_id
1 'polypeptide(L)'
;MIWSISWKNVWRNKTRSLVVIVAFTLGLFGGIYMVAFMNGMFESRIIQAIGNESSHIQVHNPQYLENNEIKYTIDEAADYVSAIEQIPEVKAVSARIKVLGMASTSGNA
;
A
#
# COMPACT_ATOMS: atom_id res chain seq x y z
N MET A 1 -50.75 -8.97 -4.22
CA MET A 1 -50.96 -10.22 -5.00
C MET A 1 -49.80 -10.57 -5.93
N ILE A 2 -49.26 -9.63 -6.72
CA ILE A 2 -48.20 -9.90 -7.71
C ILE A 2 -46.90 -10.45 -7.07
N TRP A 3 -46.46 -9.89 -5.93
CA TRP A 3 -45.26 -10.35 -5.21
C TRP A 3 -45.28 -11.86 -4.89
N SER A 4 -46.38 -12.36 -4.33
CA SER A 4 -46.53 -13.78 -3.97
C SER A 4 -46.45 -14.71 -5.19
N ILE A 5 -46.99 -14.26 -6.33
CA ILE A 5 -47.00 -15.03 -7.58
C ILE A 5 -45.60 -15.07 -8.19
N SER A 6 -44.92 -13.93 -8.24
CA SER A 6 -43.54 -13.82 -8.75
C SER A 6 -42.56 -14.67 -7.94
N TRP A 7 -42.66 -14.66 -6.60
CA TRP A 7 -41.80 -15.46 -5.73
C TRP A 7 -41.99 -16.96 -5.96
N LYS A 8 -43.25 -17.43 -6.04
CA LYS A 8 -43.55 -18.83 -6.36
C LYS A 8 -43.03 -19.23 -7.75
N ASN A 9 -43.02 -18.31 -8.72
CA ASN A 9 -42.50 -18.57 -10.06
C ASN A 9 -40.98 -18.78 -10.08
N VAL A 10 -40.23 -17.96 -9.34
CA VAL A 10 -38.77 -18.10 -9.16
C VAL A 10 -38.42 -19.46 -8.55
N TRP A 11 -39.17 -19.87 -7.51
CA TRP A 11 -38.95 -21.15 -6.82
C TRP A 11 -39.43 -22.38 -7.61
N ARG A 12 -40.37 -22.22 -8.55
CA ARG A 12 -40.84 -23.31 -9.41
C ARG A 12 -39.84 -23.65 -10.53
N ASN A 13 -39.11 -22.65 -11.03
CA ASN A 13 -38.09 -22.81 -12.07
C ASN A 13 -36.70 -22.48 -11.53
N LYS A 14 -36.20 -23.31 -10.60
CA LYS A 14 -34.98 -23.04 -9.83
C LYS A 14 -33.74 -22.90 -10.70
N THR A 15 -33.52 -23.81 -11.65
CA THR A 15 -32.34 -23.79 -12.53
C THR A 15 -32.25 -22.51 -13.35
N ARG A 16 -33.32 -22.14 -14.06
CA ARG A 16 -33.36 -20.92 -14.88
C ARG A 16 -33.14 -19.66 -14.04
N SER A 17 -33.79 -19.58 -12.88
CA SER A 17 -33.68 -18.42 -11.99
C SER A 17 -32.30 -18.32 -11.35
N LEU A 18 -31.70 -19.44 -10.96
CA LEU A 18 -30.37 -19.49 -10.34
C LEU A 18 -29.30 -18.99 -11.30
N VAL A 19 -29.34 -19.38 -12.57
CA VAL A 19 -28.38 -18.90 -13.59
C VAL A 19 -28.38 -17.37 -13.68
N VAL A 20 -29.57 -16.76 -13.70
CA VAL A 20 -29.70 -15.29 -13.76
C VAL A 20 -29.19 -14.63 -12.47
N ILE A 21 -29.56 -15.16 -11.31
CA ILE A 21 -29.13 -14.62 -10.00
C ILE A 21 -27.61 -14.69 -9.87
N VAL A 22 -27.01 -15.82 -10.23
CA VAL A 22 -25.55 -16.02 -10.16
C VAL A 22 -24.83 -15.09 -11.14
N ALA A 23 -25.31 -14.97 -12.38
CA ALA A 23 -24.72 -14.04 -13.36
C ALA A 23 -24.72 -12.59 -12.85
N PHE A 24 -25.86 -12.13 -12.28
CA PHE A 24 -25.95 -10.81 -11.67
C PHE A 24 -25.02 -10.65 -10.47
N THR A 25 -24.97 -11.66 -9.60
CA THR A 25 -24.17 -11.63 -8.37
C THR A 25 -22.70 -11.55 -8.70
N LEU A 26 -22.21 -12.39 -9.63
CA LEU A 26 -20.82 -12.38 -10.06
C LEU A 26 -20.43 -11.07 -10.76
N GLY A 27 -21.31 -10.52 -11.61
CA GLY A 27 -21.07 -9.25 -12.28
C GLY A 27 -20.97 -8.08 -11.30
N LEU A 28 -21.93 -7.99 -10.37
CA LEU A 28 -21.94 -6.94 -9.35
C LEU A 28 -20.77 -7.10 -8.36
N PHE A 29 -20.51 -8.34 -7.93
CA PHE A 29 -19.40 -8.66 -7.04
C PHE A 29 -18.07 -8.24 -7.65
N GLY A 30 -17.80 -8.59 -8.92
CA GLY A 30 -16.57 -8.21 -9.60
C GLY A 30 -16.35 -6.69 -9.63
N GLY A 31 -17.38 -5.91 -9.95
CA GLY A 31 -17.30 -4.46 -9.99
C GLY A 31 -17.03 -3.85 -8.61
N ILE A 32 -17.80 -4.23 -7.60
CA ILE A 32 -17.65 -3.69 -6.23
C ILE A 32 -16.31 -4.14 -5.64
N TYR A 33 -15.93 -5.41 -5.84
CA TYR A 33 -14.67 -5.97 -5.36
C TYR A 33 -13.48 -5.21 -5.94
N MET A 34 -13.48 -4.95 -7.26
CA MET A 34 -12.38 -4.26 -7.91
C MET A 34 -12.20 -2.84 -7.35
N VAL A 35 -13.29 -2.10 -7.13
CA VAL A 35 -13.24 -0.76 -6.54
C VAL A 35 -12.72 -0.81 -5.11
N ALA A 36 -13.22 -1.72 -4.27
CA ALA A 36 -12.78 -1.87 -2.89
C ALA A 36 -11.29 -2.27 -2.82
N PHE A 37 -10.88 -3.22 -3.66
CA PHE A 37 -9.50 -3.67 -3.75
C PHE A 37 -8.56 -2.53 -4.18
N MET A 38 -8.95 -1.76 -5.19
CA MET A 38 -8.17 -0.62 -5.68
C MET A 38 -8.04 0.48 -4.62
N ASN A 39 -9.10 0.79 -3.88
CA ASN A 39 -9.03 1.73 -2.76
C ASN A 39 -8.08 1.25 -1.66
N GLY A 40 -8.13 -0.04 -1.31
CA GLY A 40 -7.20 -0.62 -0.34
C GLY A 40 -5.75 -0.55 -0.81
N MET A 41 -5.50 -0.81 -2.10
CA MET A 41 -4.17 -0.64 -2.70
C MET A 41 -3.70 0.81 -2.66
N PHE A 42 -4.57 1.78 -2.97
CA PHE A 42 -4.22 3.20 -2.93
C PHE A 42 -3.87 3.66 -1.51
N GLU A 43 -4.67 3.31 -0.51
CA GLU A 43 -4.38 3.65 0.88
C GLU A 43 -3.02 3.06 1.32
N SER A 44 -2.80 1.77 1.03
CA SER A 44 -1.53 1.11 1.32
C SER A 44 -0.36 1.77 0.58
N ARG A 45 -0.57 2.18 -0.68
CA ARG A 45 0.47 2.86 -1.46
C ARG A 45 0.79 4.23 -0.88
N ILE A 46 -0.19 4.99 -0.41
CA ILE A 46 0.03 6.30 0.23
C ILE A 46 0.85 6.12 1.51
N ILE A 47 0.45 5.18 2.38
CA ILE A 47 1.17 4.92 3.63
C ILE A 47 2.62 4.49 3.35
N GLN A 48 2.82 3.60 2.37
CA GLN A 48 4.16 3.15 1.97
C GLN A 48 4.99 4.26 1.31
N ALA A 49 4.39 5.09 0.45
CA ALA A 49 5.08 6.21 -0.17
C ALA A 49 5.56 7.22 0.88
N ILE A 50 4.73 7.55 1.86
CA ILE A 50 5.10 8.45 2.97
C ILE A 50 6.16 7.79 3.87
N GLY A 51 6.01 6.50 4.18
CA GLY A 51 6.93 5.79 5.07
C GLY A 51 8.31 5.51 4.46
N ASN A 52 8.37 5.08 3.20
CA ASN A 52 9.59 4.58 2.57
C ASN A 52 10.20 5.54 1.55
N GLU A 53 9.39 6.15 0.68
CA GLU A 53 9.89 6.92 -0.47
C GLU A 53 10.12 8.40 -0.11
N SER A 54 9.15 9.02 0.54
CA SER A 54 9.12 10.46 0.82
C SER A 54 8.77 10.72 2.28
N SER A 55 9.75 10.64 3.17
CA SER A 55 9.63 11.38 4.44
C SER A 55 9.41 12.87 4.13
N HIS A 56 8.80 13.63 5.04
CA HIS A 56 8.36 15.01 4.77
C HIS A 56 9.50 15.90 4.23
N ILE A 57 10.70 15.74 4.78
CA ILE A 57 11.96 16.34 4.30
C ILE A 57 13.05 15.29 4.47
N GLN A 58 13.97 15.19 3.50
CA GLN A 58 15.12 14.28 3.58
C GLN A 58 16.41 15.02 3.23
N VAL A 59 17.44 14.81 4.04
CA VAL A 59 18.79 15.32 3.81
C VAL A 59 19.68 14.13 3.46
N HIS A 60 20.39 14.23 2.33
CA HIS A 60 21.30 13.21 1.84
C HIS A 60 22.61 13.84 1.38
N ASN A 61 23.69 13.06 1.42
CA ASN A 61 24.92 13.43 0.74
C ASN A 61 24.64 13.52 -0.79
N PRO A 62 25.02 14.60 -1.49
CA PRO A 62 24.76 14.75 -2.93
C PRO A 62 25.27 13.57 -3.77
N GLN A 63 26.41 13.00 -3.40
CA GLN A 63 27.03 11.87 -4.10
C GLN A 63 26.27 10.54 -3.88
N TYR A 64 25.51 10.44 -2.78
CA TYR A 64 24.64 9.29 -2.51
C TYR A 64 23.50 9.19 -3.54
N LEU A 65 22.99 10.33 -4.02
CA LEU A 65 21.92 10.36 -5.04
C LEU A 65 22.41 9.89 -6.41
N GLU A 66 23.71 10.08 -6.71
CA GLU A 66 24.33 9.60 -7.94
C GLU A 66 24.70 8.11 -7.85
N ASN A 67 25.17 7.69 -6.68
CA ASN A 67 25.61 6.31 -6.45
C ASN A 67 25.32 5.90 -5.02
N ASN A 68 24.46 4.89 -4.83
CA ASN A 68 23.95 4.41 -3.54
C ASN A 68 25.00 3.61 -2.74
N GLU A 69 26.22 4.12 -2.62
CA GLU A 69 27.30 3.50 -1.84
C GLU A 69 27.23 3.92 -0.37
N ILE A 70 27.53 2.97 0.52
CA ILE A 70 27.52 3.18 1.98
C ILE A 70 28.55 4.21 2.46
N LYS A 71 29.57 4.51 1.65
CA LYS A 71 30.61 5.49 2.00
C LYS A 71 30.10 6.93 2.01
N TYR A 72 29.02 7.22 1.28
CA TYR A 72 28.42 8.56 1.21
C TYR A 72 27.48 8.80 2.39
N THR A 73 28.06 8.86 3.58
CA THR A 73 27.34 9.22 4.81
C THR A 73 27.36 10.73 5.04
N ILE A 74 26.64 11.18 6.07
CA ILE A 74 26.66 12.55 6.56
C ILE A 74 27.57 12.54 7.79
N ASP A 75 28.70 13.24 7.71
CA ASP A 75 29.59 13.42 8.85
C ASP A 75 28.85 14.22 9.94
N GLU A 76 29.13 13.93 11.21
CA GLU A 76 28.53 14.63 12.37
C GLU A 76 26.99 14.61 12.39
N ALA A 77 26.36 13.58 11.81
CA ALA A 77 24.89 13.47 11.70
C ALA A 77 24.14 13.70 13.03
N ALA A 78 24.74 13.34 14.18
CA ALA A 78 24.15 13.56 15.50
C ALA A 78 23.97 15.04 15.86
N ASP A 79 24.93 15.89 15.46
CA ASP A 79 24.88 17.34 15.71
C ASP A 79 23.80 17.98 14.85
N TYR A 80 23.68 17.56 13.59
CA TYR A 80 22.59 17.98 12.71
C TYR A 80 21.21 17.56 13.23
N VAL A 81 21.06 16.33 13.71
CA VAL A 81 19.79 15.87 14.31
C VAL A 81 19.42 16.75 15.51
N SER A 82 20.37 16.99 16.41
CA SER A 82 20.16 17.80 17.61
C SER A 82 19.79 19.26 17.26
N ALA A 83 20.41 19.83 16.23
CA ALA A 83 20.08 21.18 15.76
C ALA A 83 18.69 21.27 15.13
N ILE A 84 18.27 20.24 14.37
CA ILE A 84 16.97 20.21 13.69
C ILE A 84 15.84 19.95 14.70
N GLU A 85 16.06 19.13 15.73
CA GLU A 85 15.09 18.89 16.81
C GLU A 85 14.76 20.14 17.64
N GLN A 86 15.65 21.13 17.66
CA GLN A 86 15.41 22.41 18.34
C GLN A 86 14.49 23.37 17.56
N ILE A 87 14.17 23.06 16.30
CA ILE A 87 13.29 23.89 15.47
C ILE A 87 11.83 23.66 15.90
N PRO A 88 11.09 24.71 16.32
CA PRO A 88 9.74 24.56 16.89
C PRO A 88 8.72 23.86 15.97
N GLU A 89 8.87 24.00 14.66
CA GLU A 89 7.99 23.42 13.65
C GLU A 89 8.29 21.95 13.35
N VAL A 90 9.43 21.42 13.83
CA VAL A 90 9.85 20.04 13.60
C VAL A 90 9.20 19.12 14.64
N LYS A 91 8.33 18.21 14.18
CA LYS A 91 7.66 17.25 15.06
C LYS A 91 8.55 16.07 15.47
N ALA A 92 9.43 15.62 14.58
CA ALA A 92 10.33 14.49 14.80
C ALA A 92 11.47 14.48 13.77
N VAL A 93 12.62 13.96 14.18
CA VAL A 93 13.79 13.71 13.32
C VAL A 93 14.21 12.26 13.49
N SER A 94 14.75 11.65 12.42
CA SER A 94 15.29 10.29 12.48
C SER A 94 16.49 10.18 11.54
N ALA A 95 17.64 9.82 12.11
CA ALA A 95 18.81 9.43 11.34
C ALA A 95 18.63 7.98 10.86
N ARG A 96 18.89 7.74 9.56
CA ARG A 96 18.79 6.40 8.94
C ARG A 96 19.91 6.16 7.95
N ILE A 97 20.36 4.91 7.87
CA ILE A 97 21.31 4.45 6.85
C ILE A 97 20.57 3.44 5.97
N LYS A 98 20.64 3.61 4.64
CA LYS A 98 20.05 2.70 3.65
C LYS A 98 21.17 2.02 2.87
N VAL A 99 21.24 0.70 2.96
CA VAL A 99 22.23 -0.14 2.28
C VAL A 99 21.51 -1.20 1.49
N LEU A 100 21.97 -1.45 0.26
CA LEU A 100 21.50 -2.57 -0.54
C LEU A 100 22.24 -3.84 -0.09
N GLY A 101 21.50 -4.80 0.45
CA GLY A 101 22.02 -6.10 0.88
C GLY A 101 21.31 -7.24 0.15
N MET A 102 22.03 -8.33 -0.11
CA MET A 102 21.44 -9.57 -0.60
C MET A 102 21.25 -10.53 0.58
N ALA A 103 20.01 -10.95 0.82
CA ALA A 103 19.72 -12.04 1.73
C ALA A 103 19.61 -13.34 0.91
N SER A 104 20.43 -14.34 1.24
CA SER A 104 20.32 -15.68 0.67
C SER A 104 19.93 -16.68 1.76
N THR A 105 19.11 -17.66 1.40
CA THR A 105 18.74 -18.78 2.26
C THR A 105 19.41 -20.03 1.72
N SER A 106 19.97 -20.89 2.57
CA SER A 106 20.49 -22.19 2.13
C SER A 106 19.33 -23.14 1.83
N GLY A 107 18.84 -23.13 0.60
CA GLY A 107 17.74 -24.00 0.18
C GLY A 107 17.71 -24.20 -1.33
N ASN A 108 18.16 -25.38 -1.75
CA ASN A 108 18.18 -25.98 -3.10
C ASN A 108 19.49 -25.81 -3.91
N ALA A 109 20.45 -26.70 -3.61
CA ALA A 109 21.23 -27.40 -4.63
C ALA A 109 20.85 -28.88 -4.57
#